data_AF-A0A941GJ45-F1
#
_entry.id   AF-A0A941GJ45-F1
#
_cell.length_a   1.000
_cell.length_b   1.000
_cell.length_c   1.000
_cell.angle_alpha   90.00
_cell.angle_beta   90.00
_cell.angle_gamma   90.00
#
_symmetry.space_group_name_H-M   'P 1'
#
loop_
_entity.id
_entity.type
_entity.pdbx_description
1 polymer ?
#
loop_
_entity_poly.entity_id
_entity_poly.type
_entity_poly.pdbx_seq_one_letter_code
_entity_poly.pdbx_strand_id
1 'polypeptide(L)'
;MKYTNANNVLPEKLIAEIQKYVQGETLYIPKQENAYKKWGTSSGGRKMLDRRNHAIKAAFAKGSTIYALAKEHHLSTETIKKIVYSNKNEGKH
;
A
#
# COMPACT_ATOMS: atom_id res chain seq x y z
N MET A 1 -0.51 3.62 -16.15
CA MET A 1 -1.33 2.38 -16.24
C MET A 1 -1.29 1.91 -17.69
N LYS A 2 -1.07 0.63 -17.95
CA LYS A 2 -1.07 0.11 -19.33
C LYS A 2 -2.51 0.05 -19.81
N TYR A 3 -2.87 0.88 -20.78
CA TYR A 3 -4.15 0.78 -21.46
C TYR A 3 -4.19 -0.55 -22.23
N THR A 4 -5.28 -1.30 -22.06
CA THR A 4 -5.51 -2.56 -22.76
C THR A 4 -6.91 -2.51 -23.35
N ASN A 5 -7.02 -2.69 -24.66
CA ASN A 5 -8.32 -2.71 -25.33
C ASN A 5 -9.09 -3.96 -24.91
N ALA A 6 -10.33 -3.79 -24.44
CA ALA A 6 -11.18 -4.87 -23.96
C ALA A 6 -11.44 -5.94 -25.04
N ASN A 7 -11.57 -5.54 -26.31
CA ASN A 7 -11.76 -6.45 -27.44
C ASN A 7 -10.58 -7.41 -27.66
N ASN A 8 -9.40 -7.07 -27.15
CA ASN A 8 -8.20 -7.90 -27.31
C ASN A 8 -8.04 -8.94 -26.20
N VAL A 9 -8.78 -8.81 -25.09
CA VAL A 9 -8.53 -9.61 -23.86
C VAL A 9 -9.78 -10.24 -23.25
N LEU A 10 -10.98 -9.74 -23.57
CA LEU A 10 -12.24 -10.27 -23.05
C LEU A 10 -13.02 -11.00 -24.15
N PRO A 11 -13.77 -12.06 -23.82
CA PRO A 11 -14.69 -12.70 -24.76
C PRO A 11 -15.82 -11.76 -25.19
N GLU A 12 -16.25 -11.87 -26.45
CA GLU A 12 -17.31 -11.03 -27.03
C GLU A 12 -18.61 -11.03 -26.19
N LYS A 13 -19.04 -12.20 -25.69
CA LYS A 13 -20.22 -12.30 -24.83
C LYS A 13 -20.11 -11.47 -23.53
N LEU A 14 -18.91 -11.38 -22.96
CA LEU A 14 -18.67 -10.58 -21.76
C LEU A 14 -18.67 -9.08 -22.08
N ILE A 15 -18.12 -8.70 -23.24
CA ILE A 15 -18.16 -7.31 -23.72
C ILE A 15 -19.61 -6.87 -23.93
N ALA A 16 -20.43 -7.71 -24.59
CA ALA A 16 -21.85 -7.44 -24.78
C ALA A 16 -22.60 -7.29 -23.46
N GLU A 17 -22.23 -8.06 -22.42
CA GLU A 17 -22.83 -7.92 -21.10
C GLU A 17 -22.42 -6.62 -20.41
N ILE A 18 -21.13 -6.26 -20.43
CA ILE A 18 -20.63 -5.00 -19.86
C ILE A 18 -21.29 -3.78 -20.54
N GLN A 19 -21.47 -3.84 -21.85
CA GLN A 19 -22.12 -2.77 -22.64
C GLN A 19 -23.57 -2.49 -22.23
N LYS A 20 -24.25 -3.43 -21.56
CA LYS A 20 -25.58 -3.16 -20.97
C LYS A 20 -25.52 -2.18 -19.81
N TYR A 21 -24.36 -2.03 -19.16
CA TYR A 21 -24.16 -1.19 -17.98
C TYR A 21 -23.33 0.06 -18.28
N VAL A 22 -22.33 -0.02 -19.17
CA VAL A 22 -21.42 1.08 -19.48
C VAL A 22 -20.88 0.97 -20.91
N GLN A 23 -20.84 2.08 -21.66
CA GLN A 23 -20.35 2.12 -23.04
C GLN A 23 -19.48 3.37 -23.28
N GLY A 24 -18.38 3.22 -24.01
CA GLY A 24 -17.50 4.34 -24.36
C GLY A 24 -16.63 4.89 -23.23
N GLU A 25 -16.68 4.27 -22.03
CA GLU A 25 -15.95 4.72 -20.84
C GLU A 25 -14.84 3.75 -20.42
N THR A 26 -13.92 4.23 -19.58
CA THR A 26 -12.87 3.39 -18.98
C THR A 26 -13.35 2.79 -17.67
N LEU A 27 -13.50 1.46 -17.64
CA LEU A 27 -13.89 0.71 -16.45
C LEU A 27 -12.67 0.16 -15.70
N TYR A 28 -12.55 0.46 -14.41
CA TYR A 28 -11.53 -0.14 -13.55
C TYR A 28 -11.96 -1.53 -13.08
N ILE A 29 -11.17 -2.55 -13.39
CA ILE A 29 -11.36 -3.91 -12.85
C ILE A 29 -10.42 -4.07 -11.65
N PRO A 30 -10.94 -4.16 -10.41
CA PRO A 30 -10.11 -4.40 -9.25
C PRO A 30 -9.41 -5.77 -9.37
N LYS A 31 -8.20 -5.85 -8.81
CA LYS A 31 -7.49 -7.14 -8.72
C LYS A 31 -8.29 -8.09 -7.84
N GLN A 32 -8.34 -9.37 -8.22
CA GLN A 32 -8.92 -10.42 -7.40
C GLN A 32 -8.28 -10.43 -6.00
N GLU A 33 -9.09 -10.64 -4.97
CA GLU A 33 -8.67 -10.61 -3.55
C GLU A 33 -7.49 -11.56 -3.26
N ASN A 34 -7.45 -12.72 -3.92
CA ASN A 34 -6.36 -13.70 -3.78
C ASN A 34 -5.05 -13.26 -4.45
N ALA A 35 -5.08 -12.23 -5.29
CA ALA A 35 -3.92 -11.56 -5.87
C ALA A 35 -3.55 -10.26 -5.13
N TYR A 36 -4.15 -9.99 -3.96
CA TYR A 36 -3.63 -8.98 -3.05
C TYR A 36 -2.32 -9.46 -2.42
N LYS A 37 -1.24 -9.29 -3.18
CA LYS A 37 0.01 -8.89 -2.56
C LYS A 37 -0.27 -7.59 -1.81
N LYS A 38 -0.40 -7.67 -0.48
CA LYS A 38 -0.51 -6.51 0.44
C LYS A 38 0.37 -5.38 -0.09
N TRP A 39 -0.18 -4.18 -0.18
CA TRP A 39 0.47 -2.99 -0.75
C TRP A 39 1.97 -2.92 -0.35
N GLY A 40 2.85 -2.92 -1.36
CA GLY A 40 4.31 -2.80 -1.19
C GLY A 40 5.11 -4.11 -1.03
N THR A 41 4.50 -5.29 -1.20
CA THR A 41 5.24 -6.57 -1.20
C THR A 41 5.91 -6.91 -2.53
N SER A 42 5.40 -6.42 -3.68
CA SER A 42 6.05 -6.64 -5.00
C SER A 42 7.28 -5.75 -5.26
N SER A 43 7.44 -4.62 -4.56
CA SER A 43 8.51 -3.63 -4.82
C SER A 43 9.57 -3.55 -3.72
N GLY A 44 9.51 -4.41 -2.68
CA GLY A 44 10.46 -4.40 -1.56
C GLY A 44 10.35 -3.19 -0.62
N GLY A 45 9.66 -2.11 -1.02
CA GLY A 45 9.50 -0.89 -0.25
C GLY A 45 8.84 -1.11 1.12
N ARG A 46 7.88 -2.05 1.22
CA ARG A 46 7.27 -2.35 2.53
C ARG A 46 8.26 -2.98 3.51
N LYS A 47 9.12 -3.89 3.05
CA LYS A 47 10.16 -4.51 3.89
C LYS A 47 11.17 -3.47 4.38
N MET A 48 11.56 -2.53 3.52
CA MET A 48 12.47 -1.43 3.90
C MET A 48 11.83 -0.51 4.96
N LEU A 49 10.56 -0.14 4.76
CA LEU A 49 9.81 0.66 5.74
C LEU A 49 9.64 -0.08 7.08
N ASP A 50 9.30 -1.37 7.04
CA ASP A 50 9.15 -2.18 8.24
C ASP A 50 10.49 -2.31 8.99
N ARG A 51 11.61 -2.52 8.26
CA ARG A 51 12.96 -2.56 8.87
C ARG A 51 13.31 -1.23 9.53
N ARG A 52 13.08 -0.11 8.83
CA ARG A 52 13.30 1.24 9.38
C ARG A 52 12.47 1.47 10.64
N ASN A 53 11.18 1.11 10.60
CA ASN A 53 10.28 1.31 11.73
C ASN A 53 10.67 0.44 12.94
N HIS A 54 11.18 -0.78 12.73
CA HIS A 54 11.74 -1.59 13.82
C HIS A 54 12.99 -0.95 14.42
N ALA A 55 13.89 -0.40 13.61
CA ALA A 55 15.08 0.30 14.09
C ALA A 55 14.70 1.53 14.94
N ILE A 56 13.73 2.34 14.47
CA ILE A 56 13.20 3.49 15.21
C ILE A 56 12.63 3.07 16.57
N LYS A 57 11.82 2.00 16.61
CA LYS A 57 11.27 1.46 17.87
C LYS A 57 12.37 0.99 18.83
N ALA A 58 13.38 0.29 18.31
CA ALA A 58 14.48 -0.21 19.13
C ALA A 58 15.35 0.93 19.70
N ALA A 59 15.63 1.97 18.91
CA ALA A 59 16.37 3.14 19.37
C ALA A 59 15.57 3.95 20.41
N PHE A 60 14.26 4.13 20.20
CA PHE A 60 13.38 4.75 21.18
C PHE A 60 13.36 3.98 22.52
N ALA A 61 13.27 2.65 22.46
CA ALA A 61 13.33 1.80 23.66
C ALA A 61 14.68 1.89 24.41
N LYS A 62 15.76 2.28 23.72
CA LYS A 62 17.08 2.55 24.31
C LYS A 62 17.24 3.98 24.84
N GLY A 63 16.19 4.80 24.80
CA GLY A 63 16.19 6.16 25.34
C GLY A 63 16.40 7.28 24.32
N SER A 64 16.47 6.99 23.02
CA SER A 64 16.53 8.04 22.00
C SER A 64 15.25 8.89 22.00
N THR A 65 15.40 10.22 21.92
CA THR A 65 14.25 11.13 21.93
C THR A 65 13.53 11.15 20.58
N ILE A 66 12.23 11.50 20.59
CA ILE A 66 11.42 11.63 19.37
C ILE A 66 12.04 12.62 18.39
N TYR A 67 12.60 13.73 18.88
CA TYR A 67 13.24 14.75 18.06
C TYR A 67 14.53 14.24 17.40
N ALA A 68 15.37 13.50 18.14
CA ALA A 68 16.58 12.92 17.59
C ALA A 68 16.27 11.93 16.45
N LEU A 69 15.29 11.05 16.68
CA LEU A 69 14.84 10.06 15.67
C LEU A 69 14.21 10.73 14.44
N ALA A 70 13.48 11.83 14.63
CA ALA A 70 12.89 12.61 13.54
C ALA A 70 13.98 13.20 12.64
N LYS A 71 15.04 13.75 13.25
CA LYS A 71 16.19 14.30 12.54
C LYS A 71 16.99 13.22 11.81
N GLU A 72 17.28 12.10 12.49
CA GLU A 72 18.08 10.99 11.93
C GLU A 72 17.40 10.33 10.73
N HIS A 73 16.09 10.15 10.77
CA HIS A 73 15.35 9.48 9.70
C HIS A 73 14.67 10.43 8.71
N HIS A 74 14.88 11.74 8.84
CA HIS A 74 14.23 12.78 8.03
C HIS A 74 12.70 12.64 8.01
N LEU A 75 12.11 12.44 9.19
CA LEU A 75 10.67 12.29 9.40
C LEU A 75 10.14 13.39 10.30
N SER A 76 8.84 13.68 10.20
CA SER A 76 8.20 14.55 11.19
C SER A 76 8.12 13.87 12.55
N THR A 77 8.12 14.66 13.62
CA THR A 77 7.94 14.18 14.99
C THR A 77 6.63 13.39 15.16
N GLU A 78 5.56 13.80 14.48
CA GLU A 78 4.28 13.08 14.46
C GLU A 78 4.39 11.70 13.78
N THR A 79 5.19 11.59 12.73
CA THR A 79 5.46 10.29 12.09
C THR A 79 6.24 9.38 13.03
N ILE A 80 7.25 9.92 13.74
CA ILE A 80 8.00 9.15 14.75
C ILE A 80 7.08 8.71 15.89
N LYS A 81 6.23 9.60 16.43
CA LYS A 81 5.22 9.26 17.44
C LYS A 81 4.33 8.12 16.96
N LYS A 82 3.79 8.23 15.74
CA LYS A 82 2.98 7.16 15.14
C LYS A 82 3.77 5.87 15.03
N ILE A 83 5.04 5.90 14.63
CA ILE A 83 5.87 4.69 14.54
C ILE A 83 6.09 4.07 15.92
N VAL A 84 6.48 4.83 16.93
CA VAL A 84 6.85 4.27 18.25
C VAL A 84 5.63 3.87 19.08
N TYR A 85 4.51 4.57 18.95
CA TYR A 85 3.28 4.32 19.72
C TYR A 85 2.24 3.46 19.01
N SER A 86 2.33 3.25 17.69
CA SER A 86 1.40 2.36 16.99
C SER A 86 1.73 0.90 17.28
N ASN A 87 0.84 0.26 18.05
CA ASN A 87 0.78 -1.19 18.19
C ASN A 87 0.28 -1.80 16.87
N LYS A 88 0.90 -2.89 16.42
CA LYS A 88 0.44 -3.70 15.28
C LYS A 88 -0.96 -4.26 15.59
N ASN A 89 -2.02 -3.48 15.45
CA ASN A 89 -3.41 -3.94 15.60
C ASN A 89 -4.41 -3.15 14.74
N GLU A 90 -3.97 -2.58 13.61
CA GLU A 90 -4.89 -1.95 12.66
C GLU A 90 -4.73 -2.58 11.28
N GLY A 91 -5.34 -3.74 11.12
CA GLY A 91 -5.38 -4.50 9.87
C GLY A 91 -6.45 -5.59 9.85
N LYS A 92 -7.52 -5.43 10.64
CA LYS A 92 -8.77 -6.16 10.49
C LYS A 92 -9.87 -5.12 10.31
N HIS A 93 -10.22 -4.83 9.07
CA HIS A 93 -11.57 -4.59 8.57
C HIS A 93 -11.49 -4.49 7.05
#